data_AF-A0A1F8KWV0-F1
#
_entry.id   AF-A0A1F8KWV0-F1
#
_cell.length_a   1.000
_cell.length_b   1.000
_cell.length_c   1.000
_cell.angle_alpha   90.00
_cell.angle_beta   90.00
_cell.angle_gamma   90.00
#
_symmetry.space_group_name_H-M   'P 1'
#
loop_
_entity.id
_entity.type
_entity.pdbx_description
1 polymer ?
#
loop_
_entity_poly.entity_id
_entity_poly.type
_entity_poly.pdbx_seq_one_letter_code
_entity_poly.pdbx_strand_id
1 'polypeptide(L)'
;MPFFNDSGPRPEEERELLWRSVALIGDQLERMILLNIAWAVQLLPALAAWAFPVLPGWLRIVLTTYTAFAFIPASAVLFDSLAQTSQGVPLSLDLVKSSLKTQFKPSLVKLLPLYSLFFWLVMGATLAAENNLLVPDVLARASMLFLALFSLYWGTLFIYHPHASPVKLFSASARLVWRQPGKTLLAGFISLLALVLGVISIGGLFLIVPVLVVLIQVQLYHAVHPAR
;
A
#
# COMPACT_ATOMS: atom_id res chain seq x y z
N MET A 1 -35.30 -29.12 3.49
CA MET A 1 -34.72 -28.82 2.16
C MET A 1 -33.82 -27.60 2.29
N PRO A 2 -32.75 -27.53 1.48
CA PRO A 2 -31.43 -27.05 1.90
C PRO A 2 -31.13 -25.60 1.46
N PHE A 3 -30.18 -24.98 2.16
CA PHE A 3 -29.17 -24.02 1.67
C PHE A 3 -29.64 -22.92 0.72
N PHE A 4 -29.78 -21.67 1.19
CA PHE A 4 -29.30 -20.46 0.49
C PHE A 4 -29.40 -19.24 1.44
N ASN A 5 -28.36 -18.40 1.45
CA ASN A 5 -28.27 -17.03 2.00
C ASN A 5 -27.96 -16.79 3.49
N ASP A 6 -26.77 -17.21 3.96
CA ASP A 6 -26.14 -16.52 5.10
C ASP A 6 -24.64 -16.25 4.88
N SER A 7 -24.22 -16.21 3.62
CA SER A 7 -22.85 -15.97 3.17
C SER A 7 -22.77 -14.81 2.19
N GLY A 8 -23.54 -13.75 2.46
CA GLY A 8 -23.35 -12.44 1.85
C GLY A 8 -22.52 -11.55 2.78
N PRO A 9 -21.68 -10.65 2.26
CA PRO A 9 -21.01 -9.66 3.09
C PRO A 9 -22.07 -8.89 3.89
N ARG A 10 -21.97 -8.92 5.22
CA ARG A 10 -22.85 -8.12 6.07
C ARG A 10 -22.44 -6.65 5.88
N PRO A 11 -23.30 -5.79 5.34
CA PRO A 11 -22.97 -4.38 5.12
C PRO A 11 -22.63 -3.65 6.43
N GLU A 12 -23.05 -4.20 7.58
CA GLU A 12 -22.68 -3.71 8.92
C GLU A 12 -21.17 -3.81 9.19
N GLU A 13 -20.52 -4.92 8.84
CA GLU A 13 -19.06 -5.09 9.01
C GLU A 13 -18.27 -4.16 8.07
N GLU A 14 -18.76 -3.95 6.85
CA GLU A 14 -18.12 -3.06 5.88
C GLU A 14 -18.26 -1.58 6.26
N ARG A 15 -19.44 -1.21 6.77
CA ARG A 15 -19.70 0.11 7.34
C ARG A 15 -18.82 0.35 8.56
N GLU A 16 -18.58 -0.66 9.38
CA GLU A 16 -17.68 -0.59 10.54
C GLU A 16 -16.22 -0.31 10.15
N LEU A 17 -15.71 -0.89 9.05
CA LEU A 17 -14.34 -0.64 8.56
C LEU A 17 -14.11 0.83 8.18
N LEU A 18 -15.03 1.40 7.41
CA LEU A 18 -14.94 2.77 6.95
C LEU A 18 -15.16 3.75 8.10
N TRP A 19 -16.15 3.51 8.96
CA TRP A 19 -16.42 4.38 10.11
C TRP A 19 -15.28 4.37 11.12
N ARG A 20 -14.65 3.23 11.41
CA ARG A 20 -13.46 3.17 12.28
C ARG A 20 -12.28 3.93 11.68
N SER A 21 -12.05 3.79 10.38
CA SER A 21 -10.97 4.51 9.70
C SER A 21 -11.20 6.02 9.73
N VAL A 22 -12.43 6.47 9.47
CA VAL A 22 -12.80 7.89 9.50
C VAL A 22 -12.79 8.45 10.93
N ALA A 23 -13.24 7.69 11.92
CA ALA A 23 -13.20 8.11 13.33
C ALA A 23 -11.75 8.34 13.80
N LEU A 24 -10.84 7.42 13.48
CA LEU A 24 -9.41 7.56 13.77
C LEU A 24 -8.78 8.80 13.10
N ILE A 25 -9.22 9.12 11.88
CA ILE A 25 -8.79 10.34 11.18
C ILE A 25 -9.30 11.59 11.91
N GLY A 26 -10.56 11.61 12.36
CA GLY A 26 -11.16 12.76 13.03
C GLY A 26 -10.38 13.23 14.26
N ASP A 27 -9.90 12.27 15.08
CA ASP A 27 -9.22 12.57 16.34
C ASP A 27 -7.77 13.07 16.18
N GLN A 28 -7.09 12.71 15.08
CA GLN A 28 -5.68 13.06 14.85
C GLN A 28 -5.39 13.59 13.44
N LEU A 29 -6.40 14.21 12.81
CA LEU A 29 -6.37 14.63 11.40
C LEU A 29 -5.11 15.45 11.07
N GLU A 30 -4.81 16.47 11.87
CA GLU A 30 -3.67 17.35 11.64
C GLU A 30 -2.34 16.58 11.62
N ARG A 31 -2.15 15.66 12.56
CA ARG A 31 -0.93 14.87 12.67
C ARG A 31 -0.81 13.88 11.52
N MET A 32 -1.93 13.28 11.12
CA MET A 32 -1.99 12.40 9.95
C MET A 32 -1.70 13.14 8.64
N ILE A 33 -2.19 14.37 8.48
CA ILE A 33 -1.87 15.23 7.33
C ILE A 33 -0.37 15.54 7.32
N LEU A 34 0.21 15.92 8.46
CA LEU A 34 1.65 16.19 8.56
C LEU A 34 2.50 14.96 8.21
N LEU A 35 2.10 13.78 8.70
CA LEU A 35 2.76 12.52 8.35
C LEU A 35 2.65 12.23 6.85
N ASN A 36 1.48 12.46 6.25
CA ASN A 36 1.25 12.28 4.82
C ASN A 36 2.09 13.25 3.99
N ILE A 37 2.18 14.52 4.40
CA ILE A 37 3.03 15.52 3.75
C ILE A 37 4.49 15.08 3.83
N ALA A 38 4.96 14.63 4.99
CA ALA A 38 6.33 14.12 5.14
C ALA A 38 6.59 12.92 4.20
N TRP A 39 5.62 12.00 4.09
CA TRP A 39 5.68 10.89 3.15
C TRP A 39 5.58 11.33 1.68
N ALA A 40 4.87 12.41 1.37
CA ALA A 40 4.70 12.93 0.02
C ALA A 40 5.94 13.67 -0.49
N VAL A 41 6.65 14.39 0.39
CA VAL A 41 7.83 15.19 0.03
C VAL A 41 8.91 14.35 -0.64
N GLN A 42 9.06 13.08 -0.24
CA GLN A 42 10.03 12.17 -0.88
C GLN A 42 9.68 11.80 -2.33
N LEU A 43 8.48 12.10 -2.82
CA LEU A 43 8.08 11.90 -4.23
C LEU A 43 8.53 13.06 -5.13
N LEU A 44 8.83 14.24 -4.55
CA LEU A 44 9.26 15.43 -5.29
C LEU A 44 10.47 15.19 -6.22
N PRO A 45 11.51 14.42 -5.83
CA PRO A 45 12.63 14.13 -6.71
C PRO A 45 12.20 13.40 -7.99
N ALA A 46 11.34 12.39 -7.91
CA ALA A 46 10.79 11.74 -9.10
C ALA A 46 9.93 12.72 -9.91
N LEU A 47 9.05 13.48 -9.28
CA LEU A 47 8.23 14.47 -10.00
C LEU A 47 9.10 15.47 -10.76
N ALA A 48 10.18 15.97 -10.14
CA ALA A 48 11.14 16.85 -10.81
C ALA A 48 11.84 16.13 -11.98
N ALA A 49 12.24 14.87 -11.81
CA ALA A 49 12.87 14.08 -12.86
C ALA A 49 12.00 13.98 -14.13
N TRP A 50 10.68 13.83 -13.96
CA TRP A 50 9.74 13.63 -15.07
C TRP A 50 9.08 14.91 -15.58
N ALA A 51 8.91 15.94 -14.74
CA ALA A 51 8.30 17.21 -15.12
C ALA A 51 9.25 18.12 -15.92
N PHE A 52 10.56 17.98 -15.75
CA PHE A 52 11.55 18.84 -16.41
C PHE A 52 12.31 18.09 -17.51
N PRO A 53 11.85 18.15 -18.78
CA PRO A 53 12.48 17.46 -19.91
C PRO A 53 13.86 18.03 -20.29
N VAL A 54 14.29 19.13 -19.66
CA VAL A 54 15.62 19.72 -19.85
C VAL A 54 16.69 19.06 -18.95
N LEU A 55 16.28 18.31 -17.91
CA LEU A 55 17.25 17.66 -17.01
C LEU A 55 18.06 16.57 -17.73
N PRO A 56 19.38 16.45 -17.46
CA PRO A 56 20.20 15.37 -17.99
C PRO A 56 19.67 13.98 -17.63
N GLY A 57 19.78 13.02 -18.57
CA GLY A 57 19.26 11.66 -18.37
C GLY A 57 19.80 10.97 -17.11
N TRP A 58 21.10 11.13 -16.84
CA TRP A 58 21.72 10.55 -15.64
C TRP A 58 21.11 11.08 -14.34
N LEU A 59 20.76 12.37 -14.28
CA LEU A 59 20.16 12.99 -13.10
C LEU A 59 18.74 12.47 -12.88
N ARG A 60 17.96 12.27 -13.96
CA ARG A 60 16.63 11.66 -13.86
C ARG A 60 16.68 10.25 -13.31
N ILE A 61 17.67 9.46 -13.76
CA ILE A 61 17.90 8.11 -13.24
C ILE A 61 18.18 8.19 -11.73
N VAL A 62 19.12 9.03 -11.31
CA VAL A 62 19.47 9.19 -9.88
C VAL A 62 18.25 9.59 -9.03
N LEU A 63 17.48 10.59 -9.45
CA LEU A 63 16.30 11.07 -8.73
C LEU A 63 15.19 10.01 -8.66
N THR A 64 14.97 9.27 -9.75
CA THR A 64 13.99 8.19 -9.82
C THR A 64 14.40 7.02 -8.94
N THR A 65 15.66 6.60 -9.01
CA THR A 65 16.22 5.54 -8.17
C THR A 65 16.16 5.92 -6.70
N TYR A 66 16.56 7.14 -6.33
CA TYR A 66 16.43 7.65 -4.96
C TYR A 66 14.99 7.52 -4.48
N THR A 67 14.02 8.00 -5.26
CA THR A 67 12.60 7.95 -4.87
C THR A 67 12.11 6.52 -4.70
N ALA A 68 12.48 5.61 -5.59
CA ALA A 68 12.11 4.20 -5.48
C ALA A 68 12.65 3.54 -4.19
N PHE A 69 13.89 3.84 -3.81
CA PHE A 69 14.49 3.33 -2.57
C PHE A 69 13.96 4.00 -1.31
N ALA A 70 13.68 5.31 -1.35
CA ALA A 70 13.10 6.06 -0.23
C ALA A 70 11.63 5.68 0.03
N PHE A 71 10.91 5.31 -1.03
CA PHE A 71 9.48 4.99 -0.98
C PHE A 71 9.16 3.81 -0.08
N ILE A 72 10.02 2.80 -0.09
CA ILE A 72 9.86 1.57 0.69
C ILE A 72 9.89 1.84 2.21
N PRO A 73 10.97 2.41 2.78
CA PRO A 73 11.01 2.74 4.20
C PRO A 73 10.02 3.83 4.58
N ALA A 74 9.77 4.82 3.73
CA ALA A 74 8.75 5.84 4.00
C ALA A 74 7.36 5.21 4.17
N SER A 75 6.99 4.29 3.29
CA SER A 75 5.72 3.56 3.39
C SER A 75 5.69 2.66 4.62
N ALA A 76 6.78 1.96 4.93
CA ALA A 76 6.87 1.13 6.14
C ALA A 76 6.64 1.96 7.43
N VAL A 77 7.20 3.17 7.50
CA VAL A 77 6.98 4.10 8.63
C VAL A 77 5.53 4.57 8.68
N LEU A 78 4.92 4.86 7.53
CA LEU A 78 3.51 5.23 7.45
C LEU A 78 2.61 4.11 7.99
N PHE A 79 2.84 2.86 7.58
CA PHE A 79 2.12 1.68 8.09
C PHE A 79 2.33 1.48 9.58
N ASP A 80 3.57 1.52 10.06
CA ASP A 80 3.89 1.32 11.48
C ASP A 80 3.23 2.38 12.35
N SER A 81 3.34 3.65 11.97
CA SER A 81 2.79 4.77 12.72
C SER A 81 1.27 4.69 12.78
N LEU A 82 0.60 4.42 11.65
CA LEU A 82 -0.86 4.32 11.60
C LEU A 82 -1.38 3.06 12.29
N ALA A 83 -0.64 1.94 12.25
CA ALA A 83 -0.96 0.75 13.02
C ALA A 83 -0.90 1.03 14.54
N GLN A 84 0.15 1.71 15.01
CA GLN A 84 0.26 2.08 16.43
C GLN A 84 -0.81 3.11 16.83
N THR A 85 -1.13 4.08 15.97
CA THR A 85 -2.25 5.01 16.19
C THR A 85 -3.60 4.29 16.27
N SER A 86 -3.82 3.26 15.45
CA SER A 86 -5.04 2.45 15.51
C SER A 86 -5.19 1.68 16.83
N GLN A 87 -4.09 1.47 17.56
CA GLN A 87 -4.06 0.85 18.89
C GLN A 87 -4.10 1.88 20.03
N GLY A 88 -4.32 3.17 19.73
CA GLY A 88 -4.45 4.24 20.72
C GLY A 88 -3.14 4.96 21.09
N VAL A 89 -2.03 4.66 20.43
CA VAL A 89 -0.77 5.40 20.63
C VAL A 89 -0.84 6.77 19.93
N PRO A 90 -0.60 7.89 20.63
CA PRO A 90 -0.65 9.20 19.99
C PRO A 90 0.46 9.36 18.96
N LEU A 91 0.12 9.88 17.77
CA LEU A 91 1.12 10.12 16.71
C LEU A 91 2.11 11.20 17.16
N SER A 92 3.39 10.88 17.29
CA SER A 92 4.43 11.84 17.71
C SER A 92 5.65 11.80 16.79
N LEU A 93 6.44 12.87 16.76
CA LEU A 93 7.67 12.92 15.96
C LEU A 93 8.67 11.86 16.43
N ASP A 94 8.73 11.61 17.74
CA ASP A 94 9.59 10.58 18.32
C ASP A 94 9.19 9.17 17.87
N LEU A 95 7.87 8.91 17.77
CA LEU A 95 7.33 7.68 17.20
C LEU A 95 7.84 7.49 15.77
N VAL A 96 7.61 8.48 14.90
CA VAL A 96 7.99 8.43 13.48
C VAL A 96 9.50 8.23 13.32
N LYS A 97 10.32 8.93 14.12
CA LYS A 97 11.78 8.81 14.10
C LYS A 97 12.25 7.44 14.57
N SER A 98 11.64 6.91 15.62
CA SER A 98 11.94 5.56 16.14
C SER A 98 11.54 4.47 15.15
N SER A 99 10.37 4.60 14.53
CA SER A 99 9.88 3.74 13.45
C SER A 99 10.81 3.79 12.24
N LEU A 100 11.25 4.97 11.81
CA LEU A 100 12.20 5.08 10.69
C LEU A 100 13.49 4.34 10.99
N LYS A 101 14.10 4.56 12.16
CA LYS A 101 15.36 3.89 12.53
C LYS A 101 15.21 2.37 12.60
N THR A 102 14.07 1.90 13.10
CA THR A 102 13.80 0.47 13.31
C THR A 102 13.42 -0.23 12.01
N GLN A 103 12.63 0.42 11.16
CA GLN A 103 12.03 -0.18 9.96
C GLN A 103 12.86 0.02 8.69
N PHE A 104 13.84 0.95 8.66
CA PHE A 104 14.60 1.28 7.44
C PHE A 104 15.26 0.05 6.79
N LYS A 105 16.14 -0.65 7.52
CA LYS A 105 16.83 -1.82 6.97
C LYS A 105 15.87 -3.01 6.73
N PRO A 106 14.97 -3.38 7.67
CA PRO A 106 14.04 -4.49 7.45
C PRO A 106 13.10 -4.27 6.26
N SER A 107 12.60 -3.05 6.05
CA SER A 107 11.70 -2.72 4.94
C SER A 107 12.39 -2.94 3.60
N LEU A 108 13.62 -2.45 3.43
CA LEU A 108 14.39 -2.68 2.20
C LEU A 108 14.65 -4.17 1.97
N VAL A 109 15.08 -4.93 2.98
CA VAL A 109 15.39 -6.36 2.79
C VAL A 109 14.14 -7.18 2.46
N LYS A 110 12.98 -6.82 3.03
CA LYS A 110 11.76 -7.65 2.92
C LYS A 110 10.80 -7.22 1.83
N LEU A 111 10.61 -5.91 1.67
CA LEU A 111 9.62 -5.35 0.75
C LEU A 111 10.23 -5.06 -0.61
N LEU A 112 11.54 -4.74 -0.72
CA LEU A 112 12.17 -4.51 -2.02
C LEU A 112 12.02 -5.70 -2.99
N PRO A 113 12.22 -6.97 -2.58
CA PRO A 113 12.01 -8.10 -3.48
C PRO A 113 10.55 -8.17 -3.97
N LEU A 114 9.59 -7.90 -3.10
CA LEU A 114 8.16 -7.94 -3.43
C LEU A 114 7.78 -6.80 -4.38
N TYR A 115 8.19 -5.57 -4.10
CA TYR A 115 7.95 -4.43 -4.98
C TYR A 115 8.69 -4.55 -6.32
N SER A 116 9.87 -5.18 -6.35
CA SER A 116 10.60 -5.43 -7.59
C SER A 116 9.83 -6.33 -8.57
N LEU A 117 8.92 -7.18 -8.08
CA LEU A 117 8.07 -7.99 -8.95
C LEU A 117 7.17 -7.12 -9.85
N PHE A 118 6.70 -5.96 -9.37
CA PHE A 118 5.95 -5.03 -10.22
C PHE A 118 6.82 -4.50 -11.35
N PHE A 119 8.06 -4.11 -11.06
CA PHE A 119 8.99 -3.64 -12.08
C PHE A 119 9.23 -4.69 -13.16
N TRP A 120 9.52 -5.93 -12.77
CA TRP A 120 9.75 -7.02 -13.72
C TRP A 120 8.50 -7.37 -14.55
N LEU A 121 7.31 -7.32 -13.95
CA LEU A 121 6.07 -7.57 -14.68
C LEU A 121 5.72 -6.44 -15.66
N VAL A 122 5.94 -5.17 -15.29
CA VAL A 122 5.78 -4.03 -16.20
C VAL A 122 6.76 -4.13 -17.37
N MET A 123 8.03 -4.45 -17.08
CA MET A 123 9.05 -4.67 -18.11
C MET A 123 8.67 -5.84 -19.03
N GLY A 124 8.19 -6.95 -18.46
CA GLY A 124 7.73 -8.11 -19.24
C GLY A 124 6.53 -7.77 -20.13
N ALA A 125 5.55 -7.02 -19.62
CA ALA A 125 4.37 -6.60 -20.38
C ALA A 125 4.74 -5.63 -21.52
N THR A 126 5.61 -4.66 -21.26
CA THR A 126 6.07 -3.69 -22.28
C THR A 126 6.83 -4.39 -23.40
N LEU A 127 7.79 -5.25 -23.06
CA LEU A 127 8.51 -6.06 -24.05
C LEU A 127 7.59 -6.99 -24.83
N ALA A 128 6.61 -7.64 -24.17
CA ALA A 128 5.65 -8.50 -24.86
C ALA A 128 4.77 -7.71 -25.84
N ALA A 129 4.30 -6.53 -25.44
CA ALA A 129 3.50 -5.64 -26.28
C ALA A 129 4.28 -5.14 -27.50
N GLU A 130 5.53 -4.71 -27.33
CA GLU A 130 6.41 -4.26 -28.42
C GLU A 130 6.66 -5.38 -29.45
N ASN A 131 6.75 -6.63 -28.99
CA ASN A 131 6.95 -7.80 -29.84
C ASN A 131 5.63 -8.43 -30.35
N ASN A 132 4.47 -7.80 -30.11
CA ASN A 132 3.13 -8.31 -30.45
C ASN A 132 2.82 -9.71 -29.88
N LEU A 133 3.42 -10.07 -28.75
CA LEU A 133 3.22 -11.34 -28.06
C LEU A 133 2.01 -11.23 -27.12
N LEU A 134 0.81 -11.54 -27.65
CA LEU A 134 -0.45 -11.41 -26.92
C LEU A 134 -0.49 -12.23 -25.61
N VAL A 135 -0.07 -13.49 -25.65
CA VAL A 135 -0.17 -14.38 -24.48
C VAL A 135 0.71 -13.90 -23.31
N PRO A 136 2.03 -13.63 -23.51
CA PRO A 136 2.86 -13.07 -22.45
C PRO A 136 2.38 -11.70 -21.93
N ASP A 137 1.86 -10.82 -22.78
CA ASP A 137 1.34 -9.51 -22.36
C ASP A 137 0.13 -9.67 -21.43
N VAL A 138 -0.86 -10.49 -21.83
CA VAL A 138 -2.05 -10.78 -21.02
C VAL A 138 -1.67 -11.43 -19.69
N LEU A 139 -0.76 -12.40 -19.71
CA LEU A 139 -0.30 -13.07 -18.47
C LEU A 139 0.44 -12.11 -17.54
N ALA A 140 1.31 -11.25 -18.07
CA ALA A 140 2.02 -10.26 -17.27
C ALA A 140 1.05 -9.26 -16.62
N ARG A 141 0.08 -8.74 -17.38
CA ARG A 141 -0.95 -7.83 -16.86
C ARG A 141 -1.87 -8.49 -15.84
N ALA A 142 -2.31 -9.72 -16.10
CA ALA A 142 -3.09 -10.49 -15.12
C ALA A 142 -2.28 -10.71 -13.83
N SER A 143 -1.01 -11.08 -13.95
CA SER A 143 -0.11 -11.25 -12.80
C SER A 143 0.08 -9.96 -12.02
N MET A 144 0.15 -8.80 -12.69
CA MET A 144 0.20 -7.49 -12.02
C MET A 144 -1.06 -7.20 -11.21
N LEU A 145 -2.24 -7.56 -11.72
CA LEU A 145 -3.50 -7.38 -10.99
C LEU A 145 -3.55 -8.27 -9.74
N PHE A 146 -3.14 -9.54 -9.86
CA PHE A 146 -3.03 -10.43 -8.68
C PHE A 146 -2.01 -9.90 -7.69
N LEU A 147 -0.86 -9.41 -8.17
CA LEU A 147 0.17 -8.84 -7.32
C LEU A 147 -0.32 -7.57 -6.60
N ALA A 148 -1.11 -6.73 -7.29
CA ALA A 148 -1.76 -5.56 -6.70
C ALA A 148 -2.72 -5.96 -5.56
N LEU A 149 -3.54 -6.99 -5.77
CA LEU A 149 -4.41 -7.53 -4.71
C LEU A 149 -3.61 -8.06 -3.52
N PHE A 150 -2.50 -8.77 -3.78
CA PHE A 150 -1.64 -9.30 -2.72
C PHE A 150 -0.94 -8.17 -1.95
N SER A 151 -0.58 -7.09 -2.64
CA SER A 151 0.12 -5.95 -2.05
C SER A 151 -0.68 -5.20 -0.99
N LEU A 152 -2.02 -5.30 -1.01
CA LEU A 152 -2.91 -4.75 0.03
C LEU A 152 -2.58 -5.26 1.44
N TYR A 153 -1.92 -6.41 1.55
CA TYR A 153 -1.55 -7.02 2.82
C TYR A 153 -0.06 -6.89 3.15
N TRP A 154 0.80 -6.42 2.23
CA TRP A 154 2.24 -6.45 2.48
C TRP A 154 2.67 -5.50 3.59
N GLY A 155 2.12 -4.29 3.61
CA GLY A 155 2.41 -3.32 4.66
C GLY A 155 2.00 -3.81 6.04
N THR A 156 0.78 -4.33 6.17
CA THR A 156 0.26 -4.85 7.44
C THR A 156 0.97 -6.13 7.89
N LEU A 157 1.20 -7.09 7.00
CA LEU A 157 1.95 -8.30 7.31
C LEU A 157 3.41 -8.00 7.70
N PHE A 158 4.03 -6.99 7.08
CA PHE A 158 5.39 -6.58 7.44
C PHE A 158 5.46 -6.07 8.88
N ILE A 159 4.48 -5.30 9.33
CA ILE A 159 4.41 -4.76 10.69
C ILE A 159 4.05 -5.87 11.71
N TYR A 160 3.00 -6.66 11.45
CA TYR A 160 2.50 -7.65 12.39
C TYR A 160 3.33 -8.96 12.43
N HIS A 161 4.09 -9.25 11.38
CA HIS A 161 4.98 -10.42 11.33
C HIS A 161 6.42 -10.00 10.98
N PRO A 162 7.13 -9.31 11.89
CA PRO A 162 8.45 -8.77 11.64
C PRO A 162 9.52 -9.84 11.43
N HIS A 163 9.27 -11.12 11.72
CA HIS A 163 10.23 -12.21 11.46
C HIS A 163 9.96 -12.98 10.16
N ALA A 164 8.93 -12.61 9.39
CA ALA A 164 8.61 -13.27 8.15
C ALA A 164 9.63 -12.94 7.05
N SER A 165 10.01 -13.96 6.27
CA SER A 165 10.79 -13.79 5.04
C SER A 165 9.90 -13.24 3.90
N PRO A 166 10.48 -12.65 2.83
CA PRO A 166 9.70 -12.15 1.68
C PRO A 166 8.73 -13.20 1.11
N VAL A 167 9.21 -14.44 0.98
CA VAL A 167 8.41 -15.57 0.48
C VAL A 167 7.24 -15.89 1.42
N LYS A 168 7.47 -15.84 2.74
CA LYS A 168 6.40 -16.05 3.72
C LYS A 168 5.37 -14.92 3.65
N LEU A 169 5.80 -13.66 3.53
CA LEU A 169 4.90 -12.52 3.33
C LEU A 169 4.04 -12.70 2.08
N PHE A 170 4.64 -13.10 0.95
CA PHE A 170 3.91 -13.37 -0.28
C PHE A 170 2.90 -14.51 -0.11
N SER A 171 3.32 -15.66 0.41
CA SER A 171 2.41 -16.81 0.62
C SER A 171 1.28 -16.51 1.60
N ALA A 172 1.55 -15.71 2.65
CA ALA A 172 0.55 -15.27 3.61
C ALA A 172 -0.45 -14.32 2.95
N SER A 173 0.02 -13.37 2.13
CA SER A 173 -0.86 -12.46 1.37
C SER A 173 -1.80 -13.23 0.44
N ALA A 174 -1.28 -14.19 -0.34
CA ALA A 174 -2.09 -15.05 -1.20
C ALA A 174 -3.13 -15.85 -0.41
N ARG A 175 -2.75 -16.40 0.75
CA ARG A 175 -3.67 -17.12 1.63
C ARG A 175 -4.77 -16.21 2.19
N LEU A 176 -4.46 -14.98 2.59
CA LEU A 176 -5.45 -14.02 3.11
C LEU A 176 -6.45 -13.61 2.03
N VAL A 177 -5.97 -13.33 0.82
CA VAL A 177 -6.82 -13.03 -0.34
C VAL A 177 -7.77 -14.19 -0.62
N TRP A 178 -7.28 -15.43 -0.58
CA TRP A 178 -8.10 -16.60 -0.87
C TRP A 178 -9.09 -16.96 0.24
N ARG A 179 -8.79 -16.60 1.50
CA ARG A 179 -9.69 -16.82 2.63
C ARG A 179 -10.91 -15.90 2.58
N GLN A 180 -10.73 -14.63 2.20
CA GLN A 180 -11.81 -13.66 2.10
C GLN A 180 -11.65 -12.77 0.85
N PRO A 181 -11.94 -13.33 -0.35
CA PRO A 181 -11.77 -12.61 -1.60
C PRO A 181 -12.73 -11.40 -1.71
N GLY A 182 -13.95 -11.53 -1.19
CA GLY A 182 -14.95 -10.45 -1.21
C GLY A 182 -14.47 -9.19 -0.48
N LYS A 183 -14.02 -9.33 0.78
CA LYS A 183 -13.51 -8.19 1.56
C LYS A 183 -12.23 -7.59 0.96
N THR A 184 -11.37 -8.44 0.41
CA THR A 184 -10.13 -7.99 -0.28
C THR A 184 -10.47 -7.16 -1.52
N LEU A 185 -11.39 -7.64 -2.35
CA LEU A 185 -11.82 -6.95 -3.56
C LEU A 185 -12.50 -5.62 -3.22
N LEU A 186 -13.35 -5.59 -2.19
CA LEU A 186 -13.99 -4.36 -1.74
C LEU A 186 -12.96 -3.35 -1.25
N ALA A 187 -12.04 -3.75 -0.37
CA ALA A 187 -10.98 -2.86 0.13
C ALA A 187 -10.07 -2.38 -1.01
N GLY A 188 -9.76 -3.24 -1.97
CA GLY A 188 -9.04 -2.88 -3.19
C GLY A 188 -9.82 -1.86 -4.03
N PHE A 189 -11.12 -2.07 -4.22
CA PHE A 189 -12.00 -1.15 -4.94
C PHE A 189 -12.11 0.21 -4.26
N ILE A 190 -12.30 0.25 -2.94
CA ILE A 190 -12.35 1.50 -2.16
C ILE A 190 -10.99 2.22 -2.23
N SER A 191 -9.89 1.48 -2.11
CA SER A 191 -8.53 2.05 -2.25
C SER A 191 -8.31 2.64 -3.64
N LEU A 192 -8.78 1.95 -4.68
CA LEU A 192 -8.74 2.43 -6.06
C LEU A 192 -9.57 3.70 -6.23
N LEU A 193 -10.80 3.72 -5.71
CA LEU A 193 -11.67 4.90 -5.74
C LEU A 193 -11.02 6.09 -5.04
N ALA A 194 -10.46 5.87 -3.85
CA ALA A 194 -9.74 6.91 -3.10
C ALA A 194 -8.54 7.43 -3.88
N LEU A 195 -7.79 6.55 -4.56
CA LEU A 195 -6.67 6.93 -5.39
C LEU A 195 -7.11 7.71 -6.63
N VAL A 196 -8.19 7.32 -7.31
CA VAL A 196 -8.76 8.05 -8.44
C VAL A 196 -9.22 9.45 -8.03
N LEU A 197 -9.94 9.56 -6.92
CA LEU A 197 -10.33 10.86 -6.36
C LEU A 197 -9.12 11.70 -5.97
N GLY A 198 -8.08 11.07 -5.43
CA GLY A 198 -6.79 11.69 -5.17
C GLY A 198 -6.12 12.22 -6.44
N VAL A 199 -6.07 11.43 -7.52
CA VAL A 199 -5.44 11.87 -8.77
C VAL A 199 -6.17 13.09 -9.37
N ILE A 200 -7.50 13.15 -9.23
CA ILE A 200 -8.29 14.32 -9.67
C ILE A 200 -7.98 15.56 -8.82
N SER A 201 -7.61 15.37 -7.55
CA SER A 201 -7.27 16.45 -6.61
C SER A 201 -5.81 16.36 -6.19
N ILE A 202 -4.92 17.10 -6.87
CA ILE A 202 -3.49 17.19 -6.52
C ILE A 202 -3.31 17.41 -5.00
N GLY A 203 -4.15 18.27 -4.40
CA GLY A 203 -4.20 18.46 -2.95
C GLY A 203 -4.61 17.20 -2.19
N GLY A 204 -5.68 16.52 -2.59
CA GLY A 204 -6.18 15.30 -1.95
C GLY A 204 -5.18 14.14 -1.93
N LEU A 205 -4.45 13.92 -3.04
CA LEU A 205 -3.41 12.89 -3.12
C LEU A 205 -2.27 13.13 -2.14
N PHE A 206 -1.86 14.39 -1.98
CA PHE A 206 -0.77 14.78 -1.07
C PHE A 206 -1.22 15.13 0.35
N LEU A 207 -2.53 15.26 0.62
CA LEU A 207 -3.03 15.54 1.97
C LEU A 207 -3.43 14.29 2.76
N ILE A 208 -4.22 13.38 2.17
CA ILE A 208 -4.95 12.40 3.00
C ILE A 208 -5.09 11.01 2.39
N VAL A 209 -5.05 10.88 1.06
CA VAL A 209 -5.36 9.61 0.38
C VAL A 209 -4.45 8.46 0.80
N PRO A 210 -3.11 8.60 0.88
CA PRO A 210 -2.24 7.50 1.32
C PRO A 210 -2.55 7.06 2.76
N VAL A 211 -2.82 8.00 3.67
CA VAL A 211 -3.25 7.70 5.05
C VAL A 211 -4.55 6.89 5.05
N LEU A 212 -5.55 7.33 4.29
CA LEU A 212 -6.84 6.65 4.18
C LEU A 212 -6.65 5.21 3.67
N VAL A 213 -5.86 5.03 2.60
CA VAL A 213 -5.56 3.73 2.02
C VAL A 213 -4.86 2.82 3.04
N VAL A 214 -3.88 3.34 3.77
CA VAL A 214 -3.18 2.56 4.80
C VAL A 214 -4.13 2.16 5.93
N LEU A 215 -5.00 3.06 6.39
CA LEU A 215 -6.00 2.74 7.42
C LEU A 215 -6.98 1.68 6.93
N ILE A 216 -7.48 1.77 5.70
CA ILE A 216 -8.33 0.73 5.10
C ILE A 216 -7.61 -0.62 5.10
N GLN A 217 -6.32 -0.66 4.73
CA GLN A 217 -5.53 -1.89 4.71
C GLN A 217 -5.28 -2.45 6.12
N VAL A 218 -5.03 -1.60 7.12
CA VAL A 218 -4.91 -2.01 8.53
C VAL A 218 -6.22 -2.62 9.02
N GLN A 219 -7.35 -1.96 8.76
CA GLN A 219 -8.67 -2.47 9.16
C GLN A 219 -9.04 -3.77 8.43
N LEU A 220 -8.73 -3.88 7.13
CA LEU A 220 -8.88 -5.11 6.36
C LEU A 220 -8.10 -6.26 7.01
N TYR A 221 -6.85 -6.01 7.40
CA TYR A 221 -6.02 -7.02 8.06
C TYR A 221 -6.67 -7.51 9.36
N HIS A 222 -7.16 -6.61 10.21
CA HIS A 222 -7.84 -7.00 11.45
C HIS A 222 -9.17 -7.74 11.21
N ALA A 223 -9.91 -7.40 10.16
CA ALA A 223 -11.16 -8.10 9.83
C ALA A 223 -10.94 -9.53 9.32
N VAL A 224 -9.83 -9.78 8.62
CA VAL A 224 -9.48 -11.11 8.09
C VAL A 224 -8.65 -11.92 9.10
N HIS A 225 -8.02 -11.24 10.07
CA HIS A 225 -7.25 -11.82 11.18
C HIS A 225 -7.72 -11.23 12.53
N PRO A 226 -8.93 -11.59 13.01
CA PRO A 226 -9.35 -11.17 14.33
C PRO A 226 -8.39 -11.75 15.38
N ALA A 227 -7.86 -10.88 16.24
CA ALA A 227 -7.10 -11.31 17.40
C ALA A 227 -7.96 -12.31 18.19
N ARG A 228 -7.46 -13.53 18.34
CA ARG A 228 -8.05 -14.52 19.24
C ARG A 228 -7.62 -14.20 20.67
#